data_AF-A0A958G967-F1
#
_entry.id   AF-A0A958G967-F1
#
_cell.length_a   1.000
_cell.length_b   1.000
_cell.length_c   1.000
_cell.angle_alpha   90.00
_cell.angle_beta   90.00
_cell.angle_gamma   90.00
#
_symmetry.space_group_name_H-M   'P 1'
#
loop_
_entity.id
_entity.type
_entity.pdbx_description
1 polymer ?
#
loop_
_entity_poly.entity_id
_entity_poly.type
_entity_poly.pdbx_seq_one_letter_code
_entity_poly.pdbx_strand_id
1 'polypeptide(L)'
;AVDPFDEHYPSLGPYTFTANNPVMHIDSDGRWLDTAIDLLSLGISLYDLIQDPASLENWVSLGLDLTGVVLPGVAGLGMAYKGGKGAKKAVSTAKNAEKALDAVDAIKTTEKTRDACKYTFRGDRISPQEVFETGFQTGGSSNDLVLHVLDSSKPPSNFVSTSKTPYVAVKFAGEGGYVYIVRPQNGIDVNRVLGAESFYPRELEVAIPGGVRSADIMGARRVGEDGSFIGEFIPNPNFKK
;
A
#
# COMPACT_ATOMS: atom_id res chain seq x y z
N ALA A 1 28.55 16.37 -21.27
CA ALA A 1 28.57 15.85 -19.89
C ALA A 1 28.01 14.45 -19.97
N VAL A 2 28.73 13.46 -19.44
CA VAL A 2 28.25 12.07 -19.35
C VAL A 2 27.15 12.06 -18.30
N ASP A 3 26.04 11.36 -18.60
CA ASP A 3 24.91 11.22 -17.69
C ASP A 3 25.32 10.31 -16.53
N PRO A 4 25.26 10.76 -15.26
CA PRO A 4 25.61 9.95 -14.11
C PRO A 4 24.77 8.65 -13.95
N PHE A 5 23.65 8.50 -14.67
CA PHE A 5 22.87 7.26 -14.70
C PHE A 5 23.46 6.16 -15.62
N ASP A 6 24.24 6.53 -16.65
CA ASP A 6 24.74 5.62 -17.68
C ASP A 6 25.90 4.72 -17.18
N GLU A 7 26.62 5.19 -16.15
CA GLU A 7 27.79 4.50 -15.60
C GLU A 7 27.43 3.35 -14.66
N HIS A 8 26.24 3.41 -14.02
CA HIS A 8 25.79 2.40 -13.06
C HIS A 8 24.64 1.53 -13.58
N TYR A 9 23.85 2.01 -14.55
CA TYR A 9 22.69 1.30 -15.08
C TYR A 9 22.64 1.38 -16.61
N PRO A 10 23.49 0.61 -17.33
CA PRO A 10 23.60 0.71 -18.79
C PRO A 10 22.32 0.33 -19.56
N SER A 11 21.32 -0.26 -18.90
CA SER A 11 19.99 -0.51 -19.47
C SER A 11 19.00 0.66 -19.37
N LEU A 12 19.36 1.72 -18.63
CA LEU A 12 18.48 2.85 -18.29
C LEU A 12 18.96 4.21 -18.86
N GLY A 13 19.95 4.21 -19.77
CA GLY A 13 20.47 5.44 -20.37
C GLY A 13 19.39 6.26 -21.13
N PRO A 14 19.54 7.58 -21.25
CA PRO A 14 18.49 8.49 -21.76
C PRO A 14 18.12 8.29 -23.24
N TYR A 15 18.83 7.39 -23.95
CA TYR A 15 18.54 7.00 -25.33
C TYR A 15 17.85 5.63 -25.45
N THR A 16 17.53 4.92 -24.35
CA THR A 16 16.60 3.78 -24.37
C THR A 16 15.16 4.27 -24.20
N PHE A 17 14.71 5.12 -25.14
CA PHE A 17 13.29 5.44 -25.26
C PHE A 17 12.54 4.16 -25.68
N THR A 18 11.87 3.54 -24.71
CA THR A 18 11.32 2.17 -24.76
C THR A 18 12.43 1.13 -24.93
N ALA A 19 12.55 0.16 -24.04
CA ALA A 19 13.50 -0.96 -24.14
C ALA A 19 13.16 -1.91 -25.31
N ASN A 20 13.04 -1.36 -26.53
CA ASN A 20 12.70 -2.00 -27.79
C ASN A 20 11.49 -2.95 -27.72
N ASN A 21 10.51 -2.65 -26.85
CA ASN A 21 9.30 -3.45 -26.70
C ASN A 21 8.05 -2.54 -26.65
N PRO A 22 7.45 -2.22 -27.81
CA PRO A 22 6.32 -1.31 -27.93
C PRO A 22 4.98 -2.03 -27.69
N VAL A 23 4.88 -2.80 -26.60
CA VAL A 23 3.59 -3.31 -26.12
C VAL A 23 3.21 -2.54 -24.87
N MET A 24 2.23 -1.67 -25.07
CA MET A 24 1.53 -0.96 -24.02
C MET A 24 1.05 -1.92 -22.94
N HIS A 25 1.45 -1.72 -21.69
CA HIS A 25 0.72 -2.30 -20.56
C HIS A 25 -0.36 -1.31 -20.09
N ILE A 26 -1.33 -1.09 -20.97
CA ILE A 26 -2.73 -1.08 -20.55
C ILE A 26 -3.14 -2.57 -20.57
N ASP A 27 -3.55 -3.06 -19.41
CA ASP A 27 -3.90 -4.45 -19.08
C ASP A 27 -4.68 -5.17 -20.22
N SER A 28 -4.04 -6.16 -20.85
CA SER A 28 -4.60 -6.96 -21.96
C SER A 28 -5.37 -8.20 -21.49
N ASP A 29 -5.48 -8.47 -20.18
CA ASP A 29 -6.10 -9.67 -19.61
C ASP A 29 -7.48 -9.41 -18.98
N GLY A 30 -7.92 -8.15 -18.86
CA GLY A 30 -9.28 -7.80 -18.42
C GLY A 30 -9.53 -8.01 -16.91
N ARG A 31 -8.51 -7.81 -16.06
CA ARG A 31 -8.59 -7.98 -14.60
C ARG A 31 -8.80 -6.68 -13.82
N TRP A 32 -9.03 -5.57 -14.52
CA TRP A 32 -9.24 -4.25 -13.91
C TRP A 32 -10.39 -4.20 -12.89
N LEU A 33 -11.38 -5.10 -12.99
CA LEU A 33 -12.46 -5.22 -12.02
C LEU A 33 -12.01 -5.68 -10.65
N ASP A 34 -11.10 -6.64 -10.62
CA ASP A 34 -10.52 -7.13 -9.37
C ASP A 34 -9.78 -5.96 -8.72
N THR A 35 -8.95 -5.23 -9.46
CA THR A 35 -8.24 -4.02 -8.94
C THR A 35 -9.17 -2.94 -8.41
N ALA A 36 -10.34 -2.76 -9.02
CA ALA A 36 -11.31 -1.76 -8.60
C ALA A 36 -12.04 -2.20 -7.31
N ILE A 37 -12.43 -3.47 -7.21
CA ILE A 37 -13.04 -4.07 -6.02
C ILE A 37 -12.02 -4.14 -4.88
N ASP A 38 -10.77 -4.47 -5.17
CA ASP A 38 -9.64 -4.50 -4.22
C ASP A 38 -9.41 -3.12 -3.59
N LEU A 39 -9.50 -2.06 -4.39
CA LEU A 39 -9.37 -0.70 -3.89
C LEU A 39 -10.60 -0.24 -3.08
N LEU A 40 -11.77 -0.81 -3.37
CA LEU A 40 -13.01 -0.56 -2.62
C LEU A 40 -12.97 -1.21 -1.24
N SER A 41 -12.66 -2.50 -1.17
CA SER A 41 -12.57 -3.26 0.07
C SER A 41 -11.47 -2.68 0.96
N LEU A 42 -10.30 -2.39 0.38
CA LEU A 42 -9.22 -1.71 1.11
C LEU A 42 -9.66 -0.35 1.66
N GLY A 43 -10.39 0.47 0.88
CA GLY A 43 -10.85 1.78 1.34
C GLY A 43 -11.88 1.72 2.48
N ILE A 44 -12.79 0.74 2.43
CA ILE A 44 -13.81 0.52 3.47
C ILE A 44 -13.17 -0.08 4.73
N SER A 45 -12.39 -1.14 4.59
CA SER A 45 -11.71 -1.80 5.72
C SER A 45 -10.69 -0.88 6.37
N LEU A 46 -10.06 0.02 5.60
CA LEU A 46 -9.23 1.10 6.15
C LEU A 46 -10.07 2.14 6.87
N TYR A 47 -11.24 2.52 6.35
CA TYR A 47 -12.14 3.43 7.06
C TYR A 47 -12.57 2.87 8.42
N ASP A 48 -13.00 1.62 8.48
CA ASP A 48 -13.41 0.97 9.73
C ASP A 48 -12.24 0.89 10.72
N LEU A 49 -11.04 0.54 10.23
CA LEU A 49 -9.83 0.53 11.05
C LEU A 49 -9.43 1.92 11.57
N ILE A 50 -9.53 2.96 10.76
CA ILE A 50 -9.15 4.33 11.16
C ILE A 50 -10.17 4.94 12.13
N GLN A 51 -11.45 4.57 12.02
CA GLN A 51 -12.48 5.00 12.96
C GLN A 51 -12.41 4.27 14.30
N ASP A 52 -12.14 2.97 14.28
CA ASP A 52 -11.97 2.16 15.48
C ASP A 52 -10.69 1.29 15.39
N PRO A 53 -9.52 1.91 15.64
CA PRO A 53 -8.25 1.19 15.64
C PRO A 53 -8.07 0.29 16.87
N ALA A 54 -8.95 0.37 17.88
CA ALA A 54 -8.90 -0.47 19.06
C ALA A 54 -9.44 -1.89 18.77
N SER A 55 -10.44 -2.02 17.91
CA SER A 55 -11.01 -3.30 17.49
C SER A 55 -9.97 -4.21 16.85
N LEU A 56 -9.75 -5.40 17.41
CA LEU A 56 -8.89 -6.42 16.78
C LEU A 56 -9.47 -6.93 15.47
N GLU A 57 -10.80 -7.01 15.36
CA GLU A 57 -11.48 -7.47 14.16
C GLU A 57 -11.20 -6.55 12.97
N ASN A 58 -11.09 -5.23 13.18
CA ASN A 58 -10.78 -4.28 12.11
C ASN A 58 -9.35 -4.46 11.56
N TRP A 59 -8.39 -4.80 12.43
CA TRP A 59 -7.02 -5.11 12.00
C TRP A 59 -6.93 -6.46 11.28
N VAL A 60 -7.68 -7.46 11.76
CA VAL A 60 -7.69 -8.81 11.18
C VAL A 60 -8.43 -8.85 9.84
N SER A 61 -9.59 -8.19 9.72
CA SER A 61 -10.38 -8.12 8.49
C SER A 61 -9.59 -7.47 7.34
N LEU A 62 -8.92 -6.35 7.60
CA LEU A 62 -8.06 -5.70 6.60
C LEU A 62 -6.88 -6.60 6.17
N GLY A 63 -6.40 -7.46 7.06
CA GLY A 63 -5.40 -8.49 6.75
C GLY A 63 -5.93 -9.62 5.87
N LEU A 64 -7.18 -10.04 6.07
CA LEU A 64 -7.84 -11.08 5.28
C LEU A 64 -8.23 -10.59 3.89
N ASP A 65 -8.70 -9.34 3.75
CA ASP A 65 -9.10 -8.76 2.48
C ASP A 65 -7.96 -8.78 1.45
N LEU A 66 -6.70 -8.63 1.87
CA LEU A 66 -5.54 -8.71 0.97
C LEU A 66 -5.27 -10.13 0.41
N THR A 67 -5.73 -11.20 1.08
CA THR A 67 -5.57 -12.57 0.55
C THR A 67 -6.55 -12.88 -0.58
N GLY A 68 -7.69 -12.19 -0.63
CA GLY A 68 -8.60 -12.17 -1.78
C GLY A 68 -8.06 -11.34 -2.97
N VAL A 69 -7.26 -10.32 -2.67
CA VAL A 69 -6.67 -9.33 -3.62
C VAL A 69 -5.49 -9.90 -4.42
N VAL A 70 -4.84 -10.99 -3.96
CA VAL A 70 -3.61 -11.53 -4.58
C VAL A 70 -3.87 -12.83 -5.38
N LEU A 71 -5.08 -13.39 -5.33
CA LEU A 71 -5.44 -14.59 -6.10
C LEU A 71 -6.37 -14.22 -7.27
N PRO A 72 -5.91 -14.32 -8.52
CA PRO A 72 -6.83 -14.31 -9.63
C PRO A 72 -7.77 -15.52 -9.53
N GLY A 73 -9.05 -15.25 -9.25
CA GLY A 73 -10.13 -16.25 -9.38
C GLY A 73 -10.86 -16.69 -8.11
N VAL A 74 -10.80 -15.99 -6.97
CA VAL A 74 -11.57 -16.41 -5.77
C VAL A 74 -12.53 -15.36 -5.21
N ALA A 75 -12.33 -14.06 -5.44
CA ALA A 75 -13.26 -13.04 -4.95
C ALA A 75 -14.28 -12.61 -6.01
N GLY A 76 -15.34 -13.40 -6.17
CA GLY A 76 -16.59 -12.91 -6.76
C GLY A 76 -17.05 -13.65 -8.02
N LEU A 77 -17.87 -14.67 -7.82
CA LEU A 77 -19.05 -14.97 -8.65
C LEU A 77 -19.83 -16.09 -7.96
N GLY A 78 -20.74 -15.71 -7.06
CA GLY A 78 -21.90 -16.52 -6.75
C GLY A 78 -22.78 -16.63 -8.00
N MET A 79 -22.41 -17.47 -8.97
CA MET A 79 -23.23 -17.78 -10.14
C MET A 79 -22.86 -19.16 -10.72
N ALA A 80 -23.54 -20.17 -10.18
CA ALA A 80 -24.05 -21.35 -10.86
C ALA A 80 -23.16 -21.98 -11.95
N TYR A 81 -22.50 -23.08 -11.57
CA TYR A 81 -22.00 -24.07 -12.51
C TYR A 81 -23.17 -24.92 -13.03
N LYS A 82 -23.94 -24.39 -14.00
CA LYS A 82 -24.76 -25.20 -14.92
C LYS A 82 -24.73 -24.55 -16.30
N GLY A 83 -24.36 -25.36 -17.29
CA GLY A 83 -23.87 -24.93 -18.60
C GLY A 83 -24.89 -24.26 -19.53
N GLY A 84 -24.35 -23.60 -20.56
CA GLY A 84 -25.06 -23.24 -21.79
C GLY A 84 -25.08 -21.73 -22.15
N LYS A 85 -24.56 -21.41 -23.34
CA LYS A 85 -24.71 -20.18 -24.16
C LYS A 85 -23.84 -18.95 -23.82
N GLY A 86 -22.64 -18.93 -24.39
CA GLY A 86 -21.56 -17.95 -24.20
C GLY A 86 -21.67 -16.58 -24.90
N ALA A 87 -22.85 -15.95 -24.98
CA ALA A 87 -22.96 -14.58 -25.52
C ALA A 87 -23.66 -13.58 -24.58
N LYS A 88 -24.64 -14.02 -23.77
CA LYS A 88 -25.35 -13.12 -22.83
C LYS A 88 -24.58 -12.86 -21.54
N LYS A 89 -23.63 -13.73 -21.19
CA LYS A 89 -22.86 -13.67 -19.94
C LYS A 89 -21.81 -12.55 -19.97
N ALA A 90 -21.14 -12.34 -21.12
CA ALA A 90 -20.15 -11.28 -21.29
C ALA A 90 -20.75 -9.88 -21.09
N VAL A 91 -21.95 -9.63 -21.64
CA VAL A 91 -22.64 -8.34 -21.51
C VAL A 91 -23.09 -8.07 -20.07
N SER A 92 -23.60 -9.07 -19.36
CA SER A 92 -23.94 -8.92 -17.94
C SER A 92 -22.72 -8.72 -17.04
N THR A 93 -21.60 -9.37 -17.36
CA THR A 93 -20.34 -9.18 -16.65
C THR A 93 -19.81 -7.77 -16.84
N ALA A 94 -19.78 -7.25 -18.08
CA ALA A 94 -19.35 -5.88 -18.36
C ALA A 94 -20.27 -4.82 -17.71
N LYS A 95 -21.58 -5.02 -17.72
CA LYS A 95 -22.51 -4.07 -17.08
C LYS A 95 -22.42 -4.06 -15.55
N ASN A 96 -22.14 -5.22 -14.94
CA ASN A 96 -21.86 -5.29 -13.51
C ASN A 96 -20.48 -4.72 -13.20
N ALA A 97 -19.54 -4.80 -14.15
CA ALA A 97 -18.23 -4.22 -14.05
C ALA A 97 -18.26 -2.69 -14.00
N GLU A 98 -18.97 -2.07 -14.94
CA GLU A 98 -19.17 -0.62 -14.99
C GLU A 98 -19.86 -0.12 -13.72
N LYS A 99 -20.87 -0.84 -13.22
CA LYS A 99 -21.51 -0.49 -11.94
C LYS A 99 -20.58 -0.61 -10.73
N ALA A 100 -19.65 -1.57 -10.76
CA ALA A 100 -18.63 -1.68 -9.72
C ALA A 100 -17.65 -0.49 -9.79
N LEU A 101 -17.25 -0.03 -10.98
CA LEU A 101 -16.48 1.22 -11.14
C LEU A 101 -17.24 2.44 -10.64
N ASP A 102 -18.50 2.57 -11.01
CA ASP A 102 -19.32 3.70 -10.58
C ASP A 102 -19.48 3.72 -9.06
N ALA A 103 -19.63 2.54 -8.43
CA ALA A 103 -19.63 2.40 -6.98
C ALA A 103 -18.26 2.70 -6.36
N VAL A 104 -17.16 2.34 -7.01
CA VAL A 104 -15.79 2.69 -6.62
C VAL A 104 -15.54 4.18 -6.69
N ASP A 105 -15.95 4.83 -7.76
CA ASP A 105 -15.81 6.27 -7.91
C ASP A 105 -16.75 7.01 -6.95
N ALA A 106 -17.95 6.49 -6.69
CA ALA A 106 -18.86 7.01 -5.66
C ALA A 106 -18.31 6.85 -4.23
N ILE A 107 -17.67 5.72 -3.91
CA ILE A 107 -17.08 5.48 -2.59
C ILE A 107 -15.78 6.25 -2.42
N LYS A 108 -14.94 6.35 -3.47
CA LYS A 108 -13.77 7.24 -3.51
C LYS A 108 -14.15 8.72 -3.43
N THR A 109 -15.39 9.10 -3.74
CA THR A 109 -15.85 10.49 -3.62
C THR A 109 -16.41 10.82 -2.23
N THR A 110 -16.69 9.83 -1.38
CA THR A 110 -17.03 10.09 0.03
C THR A 110 -15.81 10.67 0.76
N GLU A 111 -15.94 11.83 1.39
CA GLU A 111 -14.82 12.48 2.10
C GLU A 111 -14.20 11.58 3.18
N LYS A 112 -15.04 10.80 3.87
CA LYS A 112 -14.64 9.92 4.97
C LYS A 112 -13.68 8.79 4.55
N THR A 113 -13.93 8.15 3.42
CA THR A 113 -13.07 7.09 2.87
C THR A 113 -11.82 7.70 2.25
N ARG A 114 -11.91 8.88 1.62
CA ARG A 114 -10.73 9.64 1.17
C ARG A 114 -9.83 9.99 2.33
N ASP A 115 -10.39 10.38 3.46
CA ASP A 115 -9.65 10.70 4.68
C ASP A 115 -8.98 9.46 5.27
N ALA A 116 -9.63 8.30 5.24
CA ALA A 116 -9.02 7.04 5.66
C ALA A 116 -7.86 6.63 4.74
N CYS A 117 -8.02 6.77 3.42
CA CYS A 117 -6.97 6.53 2.42
C CYS A 117 -5.75 7.47 2.53
N LYS A 118 -5.79 8.49 3.40
CA LYS A 118 -4.62 9.32 3.72
C LYS A 118 -3.62 8.59 4.61
N TYR A 119 -4.03 7.53 5.31
CA TYR A 119 -3.16 6.82 6.25
C TYR A 119 -2.40 5.68 5.57
N THR A 120 -1.19 5.43 6.06
CA THR A 120 -0.32 4.33 5.70
C THR A 120 0.17 3.62 6.97
N PHE A 121 0.92 2.54 6.79
CA PHE A 121 1.32 1.64 7.86
C PHE A 121 2.82 1.38 7.85
N ARG A 122 3.45 1.44 9.01
CA ARG A 122 4.87 1.09 9.17
C ARG A 122 5.03 -0.06 10.12
N GLY A 123 5.70 -1.12 9.68
CA GLY A 123 6.21 -2.15 10.57
C GLY A 123 7.54 -1.69 11.14
N ASP A 124 7.71 -1.74 12.45
CA ASP A 124 8.97 -1.43 13.09
C ASP A 124 9.15 -2.21 14.42
N ARG A 125 10.41 -2.42 14.81
CA ARG A 125 10.77 -3.01 16.11
C ARG A 125 10.91 -1.96 17.21
N ILE A 126 11.05 -0.69 16.84
CA ILE A 126 11.13 0.40 17.80
C ILE A 126 9.81 0.44 18.58
N SER A 127 9.90 0.66 19.90
CA SER A 127 8.74 0.63 20.78
C SER A 127 7.84 1.86 20.61
N PRO A 128 6.52 1.74 20.87
CA PRO A 128 5.61 2.89 20.79
C PRO A 128 6.00 4.03 21.70
N GLN A 129 6.59 3.74 22.88
CA GLN A 129 7.05 4.77 23.80
C GLN A 129 8.09 5.70 23.15
N GLU A 130 9.06 5.11 22.44
CA GLU A 130 10.13 5.86 21.77
C GLU A 130 9.62 6.56 20.51
N VAL A 131 8.84 5.86 19.68
CA VAL A 131 8.27 6.43 18.45
C VAL A 131 7.31 7.58 18.76
N PHE A 132 6.53 7.51 19.84
CA PHE A 132 5.59 8.58 20.20
C PHE A 132 6.29 9.80 20.80
N GLU A 133 7.52 9.66 21.27
CA GLU A 133 8.34 10.80 21.70
C GLU A 133 9.04 11.47 20.51
N THR A 134 9.65 10.66 19.63
CA THR A 134 10.60 11.17 18.63
C THR A 134 10.06 11.19 17.20
N GLY A 135 9.02 10.41 16.91
CA GLY A 135 8.61 10.09 15.55
C GLY A 135 9.56 9.09 14.86
N PHE A 136 9.40 8.89 13.56
CA PHE A 136 10.35 8.10 12.76
C PHE A 136 11.39 9.02 12.12
N GLN A 137 12.65 8.75 12.40
CA GLN A 137 13.78 9.46 11.82
C GLN A 137 14.22 8.81 10.51
N THR A 138 14.86 9.58 9.62
CA THR A 138 15.46 9.07 8.39
C THR A 138 16.82 8.43 8.66
N GLY A 139 17.27 7.55 7.78
CA GLY A 139 18.62 6.96 7.87
C GLY A 139 19.72 7.96 7.49
N GLY A 140 19.40 8.95 6.67
CA GLY A 140 20.33 10.00 6.22
C GLY A 140 19.63 11.06 5.38
N SER A 141 20.35 11.54 4.35
CA SER A 141 19.95 12.70 3.54
C SER A 141 19.83 12.41 2.05
N SER A 142 20.03 11.15 1.61
CA SER A 142 19.86 10.79 0.20
C SER A 142 18.40 10.92 -0.23
N ASN A 143 18.16 11.69 -1.28
CA ASN A 143 16.84 11.85 -1.90
C ASN A 143 16.66 10.97 -3.15
N ASP A 144 17.57 10.02 -3.38
CA ASP A 144 17.45 9.07 -4.49
C ASP A 144 16.41 8.00 -4.15
N LEU A 145 15.24 8.10 -4.76
CA LEU A 145 14.12 7.19 -4.52
C LEU A 145 14.41 5.78 -5.01
N VAL A 146 15.17 5.61 -6.11
CA VAL A 146 15.48 4.29 -6.66
C VAL A 146 16.45 3.56 -5.75
N LEU A 147 17.52 4.24 -5.32
CA LEU A 147 18.46 3.68 -4.34
C LEU A 147 17.78 3.41 -3.00
N HIS A 148 16.84 4.26 -2.57
CA HIS A 148 16.05 4.00 -1.36
C HIS A 148 15.29 2.67 -1.42
N VAL A 149 14.63 2.38 -2.54
CA VAL A 149 13.87 1.13 -2.74
C VAL A 149 14.80 -0.08 -2.82
N LEU A 150 15.97 0.06 -3.41
CA LEU A 150 16.93 -1.04 -3.61
C LEU A 150 17.80 -1.32 -2.38
N ASP A 151 18.37 -0.28 -1.78
CA ASP A 151 19.21 -0.32 -0.57
C ASP A 151 19.19 1.06 0.11
N SER A 152 18.19 1.28 0.98
CA SER A 152 18.04 2.51 1.76
C SER A 152 19.19 2.83 2.73
N SER A 153 20.14 1.90 2.92
CA SER A 153 21.30 2.09 3.79
C SER A 153 22.52 2.66 3.07
N LYS A 154 22.55 2.62 1.72
CA LYS A 154 23.74 2.97 0.92
C LYS A 154 23.38 3.75 -0.36
N PRO A 155 23.49 5.09 -0.33
CA PRO A 155 23.72 5.93 0.85
C PRO A 155 22.49 5.95 1.78
N PRO A 156 22.66 6.26 3.08
CA PRO A 156 21.53 6.33 4.00
C PRO A 156 20.44 7.32 3.52
N SER A 157 19.22 6.79 3.41
CA SER A 157 18.07 7.43 2.79
C SER A 157 17.42 8.52 3.64
N ASN A 158 16.92 9.58 3.00
CA ASN A 158 16.06 10.62 3.58
C ASN A 158 14.57 10.22 3.64
N PHE A 159 14.23 8.96 3.39
CA PHE A 159 12.85 8.49 3.39
C PHE A 159 12.58 7.52 4.55
N VAL A 160 11.36 7.59 5.08
CA VAL A 160 10.78 6.56 5.95
C VAL A 160 9.77 5.77 5.12
N SER A 161 10.00 4.47 4.98
CA SER A 161 9.09 3.57 4.27
C SER A 161 7.83 3.29 5.09
N THR A 162 6.69 3.39 4.41
CA THR A 162 5.39 2.91 4.86
C THR A 162 4.72 2.13 3.74
N SER A 163 3.69 1.35 4.06
CA SER A 163 2.86 0.66 3.08
C SER A 163 1.42 1.15 3.17
N LYS A 164 0.68 1.06 2.07
CA LYS A 164 -0.77 1.31 2.06
C LYS A 164 -1.57 0.26 2.85
N THR A 165 -0.96 -0.83 3.28
CA THR A 165 -1.66 -1.90 4.02
C THR A 165 -0.88 -2.36 5.26
N PRO A 166 -1.57 -2.66 6.38
CA PRO A 166 -0.89 -3.14 7.57
C PRO A 166 -0.37 -4.56 7.40
N TYR A 167 -0.93 -5.36 6.50
CA TYR A 167 -0.45 -6.71 6.21
C TYR A 167 0.96 -6.72 5.61
N VAL A 168 1.24 -5.80 4.67
CA VAL A 168 2.62 -5.65 4.18
C VAL A 168 3.51 -5.14 5.31
N ALA A 169 3.03 -4.16 6.09
CA ALA A 169 3.78 -3.61 7.21
C ALA A 169 4.17 -4.67 8.26
N VAL A 170 3.33 -5.67 8.53
CA VAL A 170 3.65 -6.80 9.43
C VAL A 170 4.98 -7.47 9.08
N LYS A 171 5.30 -7.62 7.77
CA LYS A 171 6.55 -8.25 7.32
C LYS A 171 7.81 -7.49 7.76
N PHE A 172 7.66 -6.19 8.04
CA PHE A 172 8.73 -5.31 8.47
C PHE A 172 8.73 -5.05 9.97
N ALA A 173 7.66 -5.40 10.69
CA ALA A 173 7.57 -5.28 12.14
C ALA A 173 8.60 -6.18 12.85
N GLY A 174 8.88 -7.36 12.28
CA GLY A 174 9.73 -8.36 12.91
C GLY A 174 9.09 -9.01 14.14
N GLU A 175 9.74 -10.05 14.68
CA GLU A 175 9.24 -10.78 15.85
C GLU A 175 8.99 -9.86 17.05
N GLY A 176 7.73 -9.83 17.51
CA GLY A 176 7.33 -9.02 18.66
C GLY A 176 7.31 -7.51 18.43
N GLY A 177 7.46 -7.06 17.17
CA GLY A 177 7.40 -5.66 16.79
C GLY A 177 5.98 -5.09 16.69
N TYR A 178 5.86 -3.96 16.00
CA TYR A 178 4.64 -3.17 15.96
C TYR A 178 4.32 -2.72 14.54
N VAL A 179 3.02 -2.58 14.25
CA VAL A 179 2.54 -1.83 13.10
C VAL A 179 1.94 -0.51 13.57
N TYR A 180 2.47 0.57 13.02
CA TYR A 180 2.06 1.95 13.29
C TYR A 180 1.11 2.45 12.21
N ILE A 181 0.06 3.17 12.62
CA ILE A 181 -0.81 3.92 11.71
C ILE A 181 -0.21 5.33 11.55
N VAL A 182 0.15 5.68 10.32
CA VAL A 182 0.89 6.89 9.96
C VAL A 182 0.07 7.75 9.03
N ARG A 183 0.05 9.06 9.26
CA ARG A 183 -0.46 10.08 8.34
C ARG A 183 0.74 10.66 7.56
N PRO A 184 1.09 10.13 6.38
CA PRO A 184 2.20 10.64 5.58
C PRO A 184 2.03 12.12 5.24
N GLN A 185 3.09 12.90 5.47
CA GLN A 185 3.23 14.26 4.99
C GLN A 185 4.10 14.23 3.73
N ASN A 186 3.57 14.67 2.58
CA ASN A 186 4.25 14.62 1.28
C ASN A 186 4.75 13.21 0.89
N GLY A 187 4.01 12.16 1.25
CA GLY A 187 4.35 10.78 0.93
C GLY A 187 4.37 10.53 -0.58
N ILE A 188 5.41 9.86 -1.06
CA ILE A 188 5.62 9.53 -2.47
C ILE A 188 5.16 8.09 -2.71
N ASP A 189 4.15 7.93 -3.56
CA ASP A 189 3.67 6.63 -4.02
C ASP A 189 4.69 6.01 -4.99
N VAL A 190 5.48 5.04 -4.53
CA VAL A 190 6.64 4.51 -5.26
C VAL A 190 6.21 3.89 -6.60
N ASN A 191 5.14 3.09 -6.60
CA ASN A 191 4.63 2.47 -7.81
C ASN A 191 4.11 3.48 -8.83
N ARG A 192 3.55 4.60 -8.36
CA ARG A 192 3.10 5.67 -9.24
C ARG A 192 4.27 6.40 -9.90
N VAL A 193 5.38 6.55 -9.19
CA VAL A 193 6.57 7.23 -9.71
C VAL A 193 7.39 6.32 -10.63
N LEU A 194 7.64 5.07 -10.22
CA LEU A 194 8.50 4.14 -10.95
C LEU A 194 7.75 3.33 -12.03
N GLY A 195 6.42 3.23 -11.93
CA GLY A 195 5.61 2.48 -12.89
C GLY A 195 6.06 1.02 -13.04
N ALA A 196 6.33 0.60 -14.27
CA ALA A 196 6.78 -0.76 -14.58
C ALA A 196 8.19 -1.08 -14.05
N GLU A 197 9.00 -0.07 -13.75
CA GLU A 197 10.36 -0.22 -13.19
C GLU A 197 10.35 -0.36 -11.66
N SER A 198 9.18 -0.45 -11.03
CA SER A 198 9.10 -0.73 -9.59
C SER A 198 9.63 -2.14 -9.31
N PHE A 199 10.67 -2.22 -8.49
CA PHE A 199 11.29 -3.49 -8.11
C PHE A 199 10.40 -4.33 -7.17
N TYR A 200 9.62 -3.65 -6.32
CA TYR A 200 8.80 -4.28 -5.28
C TYR A 200 7.34 -3.79 -5.27
N PRO A 201 6.60 -3.92 -6.39
CA PRO A 201 5.28 -3.29 -6.52
C PRO A 201 4.24 -3.83 -5.54
N ARG A 202 4.44 -5.05 -5.03
CA ARG A 202 3.57 -5.67 -4.02
C ARG A 202 3.72 -5.08 -2.62
N GLU A 203 4.75 -4.28 -2.37
CA GLU A 203 4.91 -3.61 -1.07
C GLU A 203 4.00 -2.39 -0.93
N LEU A 204 3.45 -1.89 -2.04
CA LEU A 204 2.54 -0.75 -2.06
C LEU A 204 3.14 0.45 -1.28
N GLU A 205 4.45 0.66 -1.47
CA GLU A 205 5.23 1.58 -0.67
C GLU A 205 4.82 3.04 -0.89
N VAL A 206 4.72 3.76 0.23
CA VAL A 206 4.71 5.20 0.29
C VAL A 206 5.95 5.66 1.06
N ALA A 207 6.89 6.27 0.35
CA ALA A 207 8.13 6.80 0.90
C ALA A 207 7.92 8.21 1.43
N ILE A 208 8.16 8.44 2.73
CA ILE A 208 7.92 9.73 3.38
C ILE A 208 9.25 10.49 3.54
N PRO A 209 9.47 11.61 2.83
CA PRO A 209 10.72 12.36 2.95
C PRO A 209 10.84 13.10 4.27
N GLY A 210 12.04 13.15 4.85
CA GLY A 210 12.35 13.94 6.04
C GLY A 210 11.79 13.36 7.36
N GLY A 211 11.31 12.12 7.34
CA GLY A 211 10.83 11.43 8.52
C GLY A 211 9.34 11.60 8.78
N VAL A 212 8.87 11.07 9.91
CA VAL A 212 7.48 11.14 10.35
C VAL A 212 7.46 11.73 11.75
N ARG A 213 6.73 12.84 11.93
CA ARG A 213 6.59 13.45 13.26
C ARG A 213 5.66 12.62 14.12
N SER A 214 5.88 12.59 15.43
CA SER A 214 4.97 11.93 16.36
C SER A 214 3.51 12.39 16.20
N ALA A 215 3.27 13.68 15.95
CA ALA A 215 1.92 14.21 15.76
C ALA A 215 1.16 13.63 14.54
N ASP A 216 1.89 13.01 13.61
CA ASP A 216 1.36 12.34 12.41
C ASP A 216 1.22 10.83 12.60
N ILE A 217 1.51 10.29 13.78
CA ILE A 217 1.40 8.86 14.11
C ILE A 217 0.20 8.67 15.02
N MET A 218 -0.84 7.95 14.58
CA MET A 218 -2.08 7.77 15.34
C MET A 218 -1.89 6.83 16.54
N GLY A 219 -1.07 5.81 16.35
CA GLY A 219 -0.81 4.80 17.37
C GLY A 219 -0.23 3.54 16.75
N ALA A 220 -0.15 2.49 17.53
CA ALA A 220 0.47 1.24 17.12
C ALA A 220 -0.29 0.02 17.65
N ARG A 221 -0.13 -1.10 16.97
CA ARG A 221 -0.54 -2.40 17.48
C ARG A 221 0.60 -3.40 17.42
N ARG A 222 0.68 -4.27 18.42
CA ARG A 222 1.71 -5.29 18.51
C ARG A 222 1.43 -6.43 17.53
N VAL A 223 2.51 -7.02 17.03
CA VAL A 223 2.50 -8.19 16.14
C VAL A 223 3.07 -9.39 16.89
N GLY A 224 2.36 -10.53 16.81
CA GLY A 224 2.79 -11.82 17.33
C GLY A 224 3.89 -12.46 16.46
N GLU A 225 4.49 -13.54 16.96
CA GLU A 225 5.54 -14.26 16.23
C GLU A 225 5.03 -14.88 14.91
N ASP A 226 3.74 -15.20 14.84
CA ASP A 226 3.06 -15.72 13.66
C ASP A 226 2.59 -14.62 12.69
N GLY A 227 2.89 -13.35 12.98
CA GLY A 227 2.45 -12.20 12.20
C GLY A 227 1.01 -11.75 12.51
N SER A 228 0.33 -12.37 13.48
CA SER A 228 -1.00 -11.93 13.90
C SER A 228 -0.95 -10.61 14.66
N PHE A 229 -1.99 -9.78 14.53
CA PHE A 229 -2.16 -8.63 15.42
C PHE A 229 -2.60 -9.10 16.80
N ILE A 230 -1.96 -8.59 17.85
CA ILE A 230 -2.22 -9.00 19.22
C ILE A 230 -2.24 -7.81 20.17
N GLY A 231 -2.79 -8.02 21.37
CA GLY A 231 -2.86 -7.00 22.41
C GLY A 231 -3.78 -5.84 22.06
N GLU A 232 -3.76 -4.83 22.94
CA GLU A 232 -4.53 -3.61 22.75
C GLU A 232 -3.87 -2.68 21.73
N PHE A 233 -4.67 -1.85 21.08
CA PHE A 233 -4.14 -0.71 20.33
C PHE A 233 -3.57 0.31 21.31
N ILE A 234 -2.38 0.80 21.02
CA ILE A 234 -1.67 1.76 21.84
C ILE A 234 -1.81 3.12 21.17
N PRO A 235 -2.74 3.98 21.63
CA PRO A 235 -2.94 5.29 21.03
C PRO A 235 -1.77 6.21 21.33
N ASN A 236 -1.35 7.00 20.33
CA ASN A 236 -0.36 8.03 20.54
C ASN A 236 -1.03 9.28 21.16
N PRO A 237 -0.68 9.70 22.38
CA PRO A 237 -1.26 10.89 23.00
C PRO A 237 -0.91 12.20 22.26
N ASN A 238 0.14 12.19 21.43
CA ASN A 238 0.59 13.36 20.68
C ASN A 238 -0.08 13.51 19.30
N PHE A 239 -0.90 12.53 18.88
CA PHE A 239 -1.54 12.54 17.58
C PHE A 239 -2.53 13.70 17.42
N LYS A 240 -2.44 14.42 16.29
CA LYS A 240 -3.34 15.51 15.95
C LYS A 240 -4.33 15.05 14.88
N LYS A 241 -5.60 14.89 15.28
CA LYS A 241 -6.71 14.56 14.37
C LYS A 241 -6.83 15.61 13.27
#